data_AF-A0A924LVG2-F1
#
_entry.id   AF-A0A924LVG2-F1
#
_cell.length_a   1.000
_cell.length_b   1.000
_cell.length_c   1.000
_cell.angle_alpha   90.00
_cell.angle_beta   90.00
_cell.angle_gamma   90.00
#
_symmetry.space_group_name_H-M   'P 1'
#
loop_
_entity.id
_entity.type
_entity.pdbx_description
1 polymer ?
#
loop_
_entity_poly.entity_id
_entity_poly.type
_entity_poly.pdbx_seq_one_letter_code
_entity_poly.pdbx_strand_id
1 'polypeptide(L)'
;MKTQSYVKIIQKGFISSELELEKALMYDTMLRLMIKENPELTADRNQLRSIIKEYEKANWSSDTIISEKQIAESDFAEITVEREQLFLNKRKETIKKKLTELGMNQLDLGIILGHSKSYISELMNGISPFTLKDLIVIHNLFEIKLEHLISTTIPQKEGLRIKFLLSKLNRPKVKLEKIKLELV
;
A
#
# COMPACT_ATOMS: atom_id res chain seq x y z
N MET A 1 12.47 11.46 6.10
CA MET A 1 12.91 10.94 4.79
C MET A 1 11.66 10.56 4.00
N LYS A 2 11.55 10.97 2.74
CA LYS A 2 10.44 10.55 1.86
C LYS A 2 10.65 9.07 1.53
N THR A 3 10.03 8.16 2.29
CA THR A 3 10.16 6.74 2.00
C THR A 3 8.97 6.32 1.15
N GLN A 4 9.06 6.58 -0.15
CA GLN A 4 8.12 6.02 -1.13
C GLN A 4 8.18 4.50 -1.06
N SER A 5 7.04 3.84 -1.13
CA SER A 5 6.94 2.42 -0.80
C SER A 5 7.67 1.52 -1.81
N TYR A 6 7.69 1.90 -3.09
CA TYR A 6 8.35 1.16 -4.18
C TYR A 6 9.88 1.26 -4.16
N VAL A 7 10.45 2.30 -3.53
CA VAL A 7 11.90 2.53 -3.50
C VAL A 7 12.64 1.36 -2.86
N LYS A 8 12.01 0.66 -1.92
CA LYS A 8 12.58 -0.55 -1.32
C LYS A 8 12.78 -1.68 -2.33
N ILE A 9 11.84 -1.84 -3.27
CA ILE A 9 11.93 -2.85 -4.35
C ILE A 9 13.06 -2.47 -5.31
N ILE A 10 13.13 -1.20 -5.71
CA ILE A 10 14.19 -0.69 -6.57
C ILE A 10 15.57 -0.84 -5.92
N GLN A 11 15.71 -0.46 -4.64
CA GLN A 11 16.96 -0.58 -3.90
C GLN A 11 17.39 -2.03 -3.71
N LYS A 12 16.43 -2.94 -3.51
CA LYS A 12 16.69 -4.38 -3.44
C LYS A 12 17.15 -4.92 -4.80
N GLY A 13 16.63 -4.38 -5.90
CA GLY A 13 17.03 -4.73 -7.27
C GLY A 13 16.45 -6.04 -7.80
N PHE A 14 15.69 -6.78 -6.98
CA PHE A 14 15.02 -8.02 -7.39
C PHE A 14 13.72 -8.24 -6.60
N ILE A 15 12.78 -8.97 -7.20
CA ILE A 15 11.55 -9.45 -6.56
C ILE A 15 11.81 -10.86 -6.02
N SER A 16 11.36 -11.15 -4.80
CA SER A 16 11.56 -12.47 -4.17
C SER A 16 10.29 -13.25 -3.88
N SER A 17 9.11 -12.72 -4.23
CA SER A 17 7.83 -13.38 -4.01
C SER A 17 6.74 -12.80 -4.91
N GLU A 18 5.67 -13.59 -5.14
CA GLU A 18 4.47 -13.12 -5.86
C GLU A 18 3.86 -11.86 -5.22
N LEU A 19 3.88 -11.75 -3.89
CA LEU A 19 3.41 -10.54 -3.21
C LEU A 19 4.24 -9.30 -3.54
N GLU A 20 5.56 -9.44 -3.70
CA GLU A 20 6.41 -8.33 -4.15
C GLU A 20 6.18 -8.02 -5.64
N LEU A 21 5.92 -9.03 -6.48
CA LEU A 21 5.55 -8.85 -7.89
C LEU A 21 4.26 -8.03 -8.01
N GLU A 22 3.19 -8.44 -7.33
CA GLU A 22 1.90 -7.77 -7.37
C GLU A 22 1.99 -6.32 -6.86
N LYS A 23 2.77 -6.09 -5.80
CA LYS A 23 3.05 -4.73 -5.32
C LYS A 23 3.83 -3.92 -6.36
N ALA A 24 4.81 -4.51 -7.03
CA ALA A 24 5.57 -3.85 -8.09
C ALA A 24 4.67 -3.48 -9.28
N LEU A 25 3.77 -4.38 -9.71
CA LEU A 25 2.79 -4.13 -10.77
C LEU A 25 1.80 -3.00 -10.40
N MET A 26 1.31 -3.01 -9.16
CA MET A 26 0.50 -1.93 -8.61
C MET A 26 1.25 -0.59 -8.69
N TYR A 27 2.50 -0.53 -8.21
CA TYR A 27 3.30 0.68 -8.26
C TYR A 27 3.62 1.12 -9.69
N ASP A 28 3.93 0.22 -10.64
CA ASP A 28 4.12 0.59 -12.05
C ASP A 28 2.89 1.32 -12.61
N THR A 29 1.69 0.80 -12.30
CA THR A 29 0.43 1.40 -12.72
C THR A 29 0.23 2.79 -12.10
N MET A 30 0.51 2.95 -10.81
CA MET A 30 0.40 4.24 -10.12
C MET A 30 1.39 5.27 -10.65
N LEU A 31 2.67 4.88 -10.83
CA LEU A 31 3.70 5.73 -11.40
C LEU A 31 3.33 6.18 -12.82
N ARG A 32 2.82 5.27 -13.65
CA ARG A 32 2.34 5.59 -15.00
C ARG A 32 1.30 6.72 -15.01
N LEU A 33 0.35 6.69 -14.08
CA LEU A 33 -0.70 7.71 -13.97
C LEU A 33 -0.14 9.06 -13.51
N MET A 34 0.87 9.04 -12.64
CA MET A 34 1.43 10.25 -12.02
C MET A 34 2.52 10.93 -12.84
N ILE A 35 3.16 10.25 -13.80
CA ILE A 35 4.24 10.81 -14.64
C ILE A 35 3.80 12.08 -15.38
N LYS A 36 2.52 12.21 -15.75
CA LYS A 36 1.99 13.42 -16.40
C LYS A 36 2.20 14.67 -15.57
N GLU A 37 2.11 14.55 -14.25
CA GLU A 37 2.26 15.65 -13.31
C GLU A 37 3.65 15.69 -12.66
N ASN A 38 4.36 14.56 -12.65
CA ASN A 38 5.64 14.35 -11.99
C ASN A 38 6.61 13.58 -12.92
N PRO A 39 7.21 14.23 -13.94
CA PRO A 39 8.05 13.57 -14.94
C PRO A 39 9.27 12.84 -14.36
N GLU A 40 9.76 13.25 -13.20
CA GLU A 40 10.89 12.66 -12.47
C GLU A 40 10.66 11.18 -12.13
N LEU A 41 9.40 10.75 -12.00
CA LEU A 41 9.03 9.35 -11.71
C LEU A 41 9.30 8.39 -12.87
N THR A 42 9.66 8.91 -14.06
CA THR A 42 9.93 8.10 -15.24
C THR A 42 11.12 7.17 -15.05
N ALA A 43 12.19 7.65 -14.40
CA ALA A 43 13.39 6.86 -14.16
C ALA A 43 13.09 5.67 -13.23
N ASP A 44 12.40 5.96 -12.12
CA ASP A 44 12.00 4.95 -11.13
C ASP A 44 11.07 3.90 -11.76
N ARG A 45 10.10 4.34 -12.57
CA ARG A 45 9.20 3.42 -13.29
C ARG A 45 9.97 2.49 -14.22
N ASN A 46 10.95 3.00 -14.96
CA ASN A 46 11.73 2.17 -15.88
C ASN A 46 12.56 1.12 -15.14
N GLN A 47 13.17 1.49 -14.01
CA GLN A 47 13.89 0.55 -13.16
C GLN A 47 12.96 -0.54 -12.62
N LEU A 48 11.80 -0.15 -12.09
CA LEU A 48 10.80 -1.10 -11.58
C LEU A 48 10.33 -2.08 -12.67
N ARG A 49 10.11 -1.60 -13.90
CA ARG A 49 9.75 -2.47 -15.04
C ARG A 49 10.84 -3.44 -15.44
N SER A 50 12.12 -3.10 -15.29
CA SER A 50 13.22 -4.04 -15.54
C SER A 50 13.15 -5.19 -14.55
N ILE A 51 13.01 -4.86 -13.26
CA ILE A 51 12.93 -5.83 -12.16
C ILE A 51 11.72 -6.77 -12.33
N ILE A 52 10.55 -6.23 -12.68
CA ILE A 52 9.33 -7.01 -12.96
C ILE A 52 9.59 -8.01 -14.10
N LYS A 53 10.12 -7.55 -15.23
CA LYS A 53 10.40 -8.41 -16.38
C LYS A 53 11.37 -9.52 -16.07
N GLU A 54 12.40 -9.25 -15.28
CA GLU A 54 13.38 -10.25 -14.87
C GLU A 54 12.73 -11.35 -14.02
N TYR A 55 11.84 -10.98 -13.09
CA TYR A 55 11.09 -11.94 -12.28
C TYR A 55 10.10 -12.77 -13.12
N GLU A 56 9.31 -12.12 -13.97
CA GLU A 56 8.35 -12.79 -14.86
C GLU A 56 9.06 -13.78 -15.78
N LYS A 57 10.21 -13.39 -16.36
CA LYS A 57 11.01 -14.28 -17.19
C LYS A 57 11.55 -15.49 -16.43
N ALA A 58 11.89 -15.34 -15.15
CA ALA A 58 12.44 -16.42 -14.36
C ALA A 58 11.38 -17.40 -13.81
N ASN A 59 10.18 -16.91 -13.47
CA ASN A 59 9.17 -17.69 -12.75
C ASN A 59 7.91 -18.00 -13.58
N TRP A 60 7.61 -17.20 -14.59
CA TRP A 60 6.36 -17.25 -15.36
C TRP A 60 6.59 -17.37 -16.87
N SER A 61 7.75 -17.90 -17.28
CA SER A 61 8.05 -18.13 -18.70
C SER A 61 7.19 -19.24 -19.30
N SER A 62 7.02 -19.21 -20.63
CA SER A 62 6.38 -20.31 -21.37
C SER A 62 7.10 -21.65 -21.23
N ASP A 63 8.38 -21.60 -20.87
CA ASP A 63 9.29 -22.75 -20.86
C ASP A 63 9.36 -23.40 -19.47
N THR A 64 8.71 -22.80 -18.46
CA THR A 64 8.65 -23.29 -17.08
C THR A 64 7.37 -24.07 -16.81
N ILE A 65 7.47 -25.18 -16.08
CA ILE A 65 6.32 -25.94 -15.60
C ILE A 65 5.69 -25.17 -14.43
N ILE A 66 4.54 -24.55 -14.69
CA ILE A 66 3.77 -23.81 -13.67
C ILE A 66 3.01 -24.81 -12.80
N SER A 67 3.23 -24.75 -11.48
CA SER A 67 2.53 -25.61 -10.53
C SER A 67 1.24 -24.99 -10.03
N GLU A 68 0.26 -25.81 -9.62
CA GLU A 68 -0.96 -25.33 -8.96
C GLU A 68 -0.66 -24.50 -7.70
N LYS A 69 0.40 -24.86 -6.98
CA LYS A 69 0.86 -24.11 -5.80
C LYS A 69 1.27 -22.68 -6.17
N GLN A 70 2.00 -22.53 -7.28
CA GLN A 70 2.45 -21.22 -7.75
C GLN A 70 1.27 -20.35 -8.20
N ILE A 71 0.28 -20.94 -8.88
CA ILE A 71 -0.97 -20.25 -9.21
C ILE A 71 -1.69 -19.77 -7.94
N ALA A 72 -1.83 -20.66 -6.95
CA ALA A 72 -2.47 -20.29 -5.69
C ALA A 72 -1.71 -19.20 -4.91
N GLU A 73 -0.37 -19.19 -4.97
CA GLU A 73 0.45 -18.10 -4.40
C GLU A 73 0.23 -16.77 -5.13
N SER A 74 0.08 -16.80 -6.46
CA SER A 74 -0.24 -15.64 -7.29
C SER A 74 -1.62 -15.06 -6.99
N ASP A 75 -2.67 -15.90 -7.03
CA ASP A 75 -4.06 -15.49 -6.75
C ASP A 75 -4.17 -14.86 -5.36
N PHE A 76 -3.44 -15.41 -4.40
CA PHE A 76 -3.39 -14.89 -3.05
C PHE A 76 -2.69 -13.53 -2.96
N ALA A 77 -1.56 -13.36 -3.66
CA ALA A 77 -0.86 -12.09 -3.73
C ALA A 77 -1.73 -10.99 -4.35
N GLU A 78 -2.44 -11.31 -5.43
CA GLU A 78 -3.35 -10.40 -6.14
C GLU A 78 -4.45 -9.89 -5.19
N ILE A 79 -5.19 -10.80 -4.56
CA ILE A 79 -6.28 -10.46 -3.61
C ILE A 79 -5.77 -9.55 -2.48
N THR A 80 -4.54 -9.76 -2.01
CA THR A 80 -3.95 -8.96 -0.94
C THR A 80 -3.63 -7.55 -1.38
N VAL A 81 -3.06 -7.39 -2.57
CA VAL A 81 -2.77 -6.06 -3.15
C VAL A 81 -4.06 -5.33 -3.53
N GLU A 82 -5.06 -6.02 -4.06
CA GLU A 82 -6.38 -5.44 -4.34
C GLU A 82 -7.03 -4.85 -3.09
N ARG A 83 -6.94 -5.55 -1.95
CA ARG A 83 -7.47 -5.04 -0.67
C ARG A 83 -6.74 -3.80 -0.19
N GLU A 84 -5.42 -3.77 -0.31
CA GLU A 84 -4.61 -2.60 -0.01
C GLU A 84 -5.04 -1.42 -0.90
N GLN A 85 -5.18 -1.64 -2.20
CA GLN A 85 -5.60 -0.62 -3.15
C GLN A 85 -7.04 -0.12 -2.88
N LEU A 86 -7.96 -1.03 -2.54
CA LEU A 86 -9.32 -0.69 -2.14
C LEU A 86 -9.33 0.21 -0.90
N PHE A 87 -8.48 -0.09 0.10
CA PHE A 87 -8.34 0.74 1.28
C PHE A 87 -7.80 2.14 0.92
N LEU A 88 -6.72 2.22 0.15
CA LEU A 88 -6.11 3.48 -0.29
C LEU A 88 -7.12 4.35 -1.06
N ASN A 89 -7.88 3.74 -1.98
CA ASN A 89 -8.92 4.42 -2.74
C ASN A 89 -10.04 4.94 -1.83
N LYS A 90 -10.55 4.11 -0.90
CA LYS A 90 -11.58 4.55 0.06
C LYS A 90 -11.11 5.71 0.93
N ARG A 91 -9.87 5.67 1.40
CA ARG A 91 -9.26 6.76 2.19
C ARG A 91 -9.19 8.04 1.36
N LYS A 92 -8.66 7.95 0.14
CA LYS A 92 -8.55 9.08 -0.81
C LYS A 92 -9.91 9.74 -1.05
N GLU A 93 -10.95 8.94 -1.35
CA GLU A 93 -12.29 9.45 -1.61
C GLU A 93 -12.94 10.05 -0.35
N THR A 94 -12.70 9.47 0.82
CA THR A 94 -13.19 10.02 2.10
C THR A 94 -12.58 11.40 2.37
N ILE A 95 -11.26 11.54 2.18
CA ILE A 95 -10.56 12.83 2.33
C ILE A 95 -11.06 13.84 1.29
N LYS A 96 -11.15 13.44 0.02
CA LYS A 96 -11.65 14.32 -1.05
C LYS A 96 -13.07 14.83 -0.79
N LYS A 97 -13.96 13.95 -0.33
CA LYS A 97 -15.33 14.34 0.02
C LYS A 97 -15.32 15.45 1.07
N LYS A 98 -14.51 15.29 2.12
CA LYS A 98 -14.38 16.28 3.21
C LYS A 98 -13.77 17.60 2.74
N LEU A 99 -12.79 17.55 1.84
CA LEU A 99 -12.24 18.74 1.20
C LEU A 99 -13.33 19.51 0.44
N THR A 100 -14.11 18.82 -0.40
CA THR A 100 -15.20 19.43 -1.16
C THR A 100 -16.28 20.02 -0.25
N GLU A 101 -16.66 19.34 0.83
CA GLU A 101 -17.62 19.85 1.84
C GLU A 101 -17.18 21.18 2.46
N LEU A 102 -15.87 21.41 2.58
CA LEU A 102 -15.27 22.62 3.15
C LEU A 102 -14.84 23.64 2.09
N GLY A 103 -15.12 23.40 0.81
CA GLY A 103 -14.70 24.28 -0.29
C GLY A 103 -13.18 24.31 -0.52
N MET A 104 -12.46 23.28 -0.04
CA MET A 104 -11.02 23.15 -0.16
C MET A 104 -10.63 22.21 -1.28
N ASN A 105 -9.42 22.38 -1.81
CA ASN A 105 -8.82 21.47 -2.76
C ASN A 105 -7.58 20.76 -2.15
N GLN A 106 -6.97 19.87 -2.94
CA GLN A 106 -5.82 19.08 -2.50
C GLN A 106 -4.55 19.93 -2.22
N LEU A 107 -4.37 21.05 -2.92
CA LEU A 107 -3.27 21.97 -2.67
C LEU A 107 -3.41 22.64 -1.30
N ASP A 108 -4.64 23.03 -0.92
CA ASP A 108 -4.92 23.63 0.40
C ASP A 108 -4.57 22.66 1.53
N LEU A 109 -4.95 21.38 1.37
CA LEU A 109 -4.54 20.33 2.31
C LEU A 109 -3.01 20.19 2.35
N GLY A 110 -2.34 20.25 1.20
CA GLY A 110 -0.89 20.26 1.11
C GLY A 110 -0.26 21.40 1.93
N ILE A 111 -0.78 22.62 1.82
CA ILE A 111 -0.32 23.79 2.58
C ILE A 111 -0.48 23.56 4.09
N ILE A 112 -1.63 23.07 4.54
CA ILE A 112 -1.90 22.79 5.97
C ILE A 112 -0.94 21.75 6.52
N LEU A 113 -0.66 20.71 5.75
CA LEU A 113 0.24 19.62 6.16
C LEU A 113 1.73 19.98 5.99
N GLY A 114 2.05 21.08 5.29
CA GLY A 114 3.43 21.49 5.00
C GLY A 114 4.09 20.70 3.87
N HIS A 115 3.30 20.23 2.90
CA HIS A 115 3.74 19.40 1.78
C HIS A 115 3.64 20.13 0.44
N SER A 116 4.54 19.82 -0.49
CA SER A 116 4.48 20.34 -1.85
C SER A 116 3.30 19.75 -2.64
N LYS A 117 2.88 20.43 -3.72
CA LYS A 117 1.81 19.95 -4.62
C LYS A 117 2.07 18.53 -5.13
N SER A 118 3.29 18.25 -5.55
CA SER A 118 3.72 16.92 -6.01
C SER A 118 3.60 15.89 -4.87
N TYR A 119 4.12 16.23 -3.68
CA TYR A 119 4.14 15.29 -2.56
C TYR A 119 2.73 14.99 -2.01
N ILE A 120 1.84 15.99 -1.92
CA ILE A 120 0.45 15.71 -1.52
C ILE A 120 -0.27 14.83 -2.56
N SER A 121 0.09 14.90 -3.84
CA SER A 121 -0.39 13.97 -4.86
C SER A 121 0.09 12.54 -4.61
N GLU A 122 1.37 12.36 -4.28
CA GLU A 122 1.88 11.02 -3.90
C GLU A 122 1.18 10.45 -2.67
N LEU A 123 0.95 11.29 -1.65
CA LEU A 123 0.28 10.90 -0.40
C LEU A 123 -1.17 10.48 -0.64
N MET A 124 -1.93 11.30 -1.38
CA MET A 124 -3.33 11.04 -1.70
C MET A 124 -3.50 9.79 -2.56
N ASN A 125 -2.55 9.51 -3.46
CA ASN A 125 -2.59 8.30 -4.29
C ASN A 125 -2.03 7.07 -3.56
N GLY A 126 -1.25 7.23 -2.49
CA GLY A 126 -0.69 6.11 -1.71
C GLY A 126 0.67 5.60 -2.20
N ILE A 127 1.35 6.35 -3.08
CA ILE A 127 2.75 6.09 -3.44
C ILE A 127 3.67 6.33 -2.24
N SER A 128 3.41 7.46 -1.57
CA SER A 128 4.03 7.83 -0.32
C SER A 128 3.02 7.62 0.82
N PRO A 129 3.42 7.04 1.96
CA PRO A 129 2.53 6.93 3.11
C PRO A 129 2.39 8.29 3.80
N PHE A 130 1.16 8.61 4.24
CA PHE A 130 0.97 9.68 5.21
C PHE A 130 1.72 9.36 6.51
N THR A 131 2.36 10.38 7.10
CA THR A 131 2.92 10.24 8.44
C THR A 131 1.81 10.20 9.47
N LEU A 132 2.11 9.69 10.68
CA LEU A 132 1.15 9.73 11.78
C LEU A 132 0.70 11.16 12.09
N LYS A 133 1.62 12.14 12.02
CA LYS A 133 1.29 13.56 12.18
C LYS A 133 0.25 14.01 11.14
N ASP A 134 0.46 13.67 9.86
CA ASP A 134 -0.49 14.04 8.81
C ASP A 134 -1.88 13.44 9.07
N LEU A 135 -1.92 12.16 9.45
CA LEU A 135 -3.16 11.45 9.74
C LEU A 135 -3.90 12.03 10.95
N ILE A 136 -3.18 12.44 11.99
CA ILE A 136 -3.76 13.12 13.16
C ILE A 136 -4.33 14.48 12.76
N VAL A 137 -3.63 15.25 11.93
CA VAL A 137 -4.14 16.54 11.44
C VAL A 137 -5.41 16.34 10.61
N ILE A 138 -5.40 15.39 9.66
CA ILE A 138 -6.57 15.04 8.84
C ILE A 138 -7.75 14.58 9.72
N HIS A 139 -7.48 13.75 10.73
CA HIS A 139 -8.50 13.30 11.69
C HIS A 139 -9.17 14.48 12.40
N ASN A 140 -8.39 15.41 12.96
CA ASN A 140 -8.91 16.55 13.69
C ASN A 140 -9.57 17.59 12.78
N LEU A 141 -9.05 17.80 11.57
CA LEU A 141 -9.56 18.80 10.64
C LEU A 141 -10.91 18.38 10.02
N PHE A 142 -11.07 17.10 9.71
CA PHE A 142 -12.23 16.59 8.97
C PHE A 142 -13.16 15.70 9.79
N GLU A 143 -12.84 15.48 11.07
CA GLU A 143 -13.57 14.58 11.99
C GLU A 143 -13.73 13.15 11.42
N ILE A 144 -12.77 12.71 10.60
CA ILE A 144 -12.75 11.36 10.03
C ILE A 144 -12.18 10.42 11.08
N LYS A 145 -12.90 9.34 11.42
CA LYS A 145 -12.37 8.31 12.32
C LYS A 145 -11.05 7.75 11.79
N LEU A 146 -10.07 7.57 12.68
CA LEU A 146 -8.75 7.04 12.31
C LEU A 146 -8.82 5.70 11.56
N GLU A 147 -9.79 4.83 11.87
CA GLU A 147 -10.01 3.55 11.17
C GLU A 147 -10.30 3.67 9.66
N HIS A 148 -10.68 4.86 9.18
CA HIS A 148 -10.84 5.16 7.75
C HIS A 148 -9.56 5.76 7.12
N LEU A 149 -8.57 6.12 7.94
CA LEU A 149 -7.31 6.75 7.53
C LEU A 149 -6.11 5.80 7.65
N ILE A 150 -6.15 4.88 8.63
CA ILE A 150 -5.14 3.84 8.84
C ILE A 150 -5.72 2.46 8.58
N SER A 151 -4.91 1.58 7.98
CA SER A 151 -5.30 0.18 7.88
C SER A 151 -5.26 -0.43 9.28
N THR A 152 -6.35 -1.07 9.68
CA THR A 152 -6.49 -1.78 10.97
C THR A 152 -6.28 -3.28 10.82
N THR A 153 -5.76 -3.69 9.67
CA THR A 153 -5.49 -5.09 9.33
C THR A 153 -4.11 -5.51 9.84
N ILE A 154 -3.96 -6.80 10.13
CA ILE A 154 -2.71 -7.37 10.63
C ILE A 154 -2.23 -8.44 9.64
N PRO A 155 -0.96 -8.42 9.19
CA PRO A 155 -0.38 -9.49 8.39
C PRO A 155 -0.65 -10.87 9.00
N GLN A 156 -1.15 -11.83 8.22
CA GLN A 156 -1.59 -13.13 8.76
C GLN A 156 -0.46 -13.88 9.47
N LYS A 157 0.78 -13.85 8.97
CA LYS A 157 1.94 -14.38 9.72
C LYS A 157 2.03 -13.82 11.15
N GLU A 158 1.90 -12.50 11.32
CA GLU A 158 1.91 -11.87 12.63
C GLU A 158 0.64 -12.18 13.42
N GLY A 159 -0.53 -12.19 12.77
CA GLY A 159 -1.79 -12.58 13.40
C GLY A 159 -1.79 -14.00 13.95
N LEU A 160 -1.22 -14.96 13.21
CA LEU A 160 -1.03 -16.35 13.63
C LEU A 160 -0.04 -16.45 14.80
N ARG A 161 1.08 -15.73 14.72
CA ARG A 161 2.04 -15.63 15.81
C ARG A 161 1.39 -15.10 17.08
N ILE A 162 0.61 -14.02 17.00
CA ILE A 162 -0.06 -13.44 18.16
C ILE A 162 -1.10 -14.41 18.73
N LYS A 163 -1.90 -15.07 17.88
CA LYS A 163 -2.85 -16.11 18.32
C LYS A 163 -2.16 -17.23 19.09
N PHE A 164 -1.01 -17.70 18.59
CA PHE A 164 -0.21 -18.72 19.26
C PHE A 164 0.37 -18.24 20.59
N LEU A 165 0.81 -16.98 20.69
CA LEU A 165 1.29 -16.42 21.95
C LEU A 165 0.14 -16.23 22.96
N LEU A 166 -1.04 -15.83 22.50
CA LEU A 166 -2.23 -15.68 23.33
C LEU A 166 -2.71 -17.02 23.89
N SER A 167 -2.63 -18.11 23.12
CA SER A 167 -2.96 -19.44 23.63
C SER A 167 -1.98 -19.90 24.71
N LYS A 168 -0.69 -19.53 24.61
CA LYS A 168 0.30 -19.81 25.67
C LYS A 168 0.09 -18.99 26.94
N LEU A 169 -0.42 -17.77 26.83
CA LEU A 169 -0.64 -16.88 27.97
C LEU A 169 -1.76 -17.36 28.91
N ASN A 170 -2.66 -18.26 28.46
CA ASN A 170 -3.77 -18.83 29.24
C ASN A 170 -4.63 -17.76 29.97
N ARG A 171 -4.78 -16.58 29.37
CA ARG A 171 -5.63 -15.49 29.90
C ARG A 171 -6.89 -15.37 29.04
N PRO A 172 -7.99 -16.07 29.36
CA PRO A 172 -9.17 -16.14 28.50
C PRO A 172 -9.88 -14.79 28.29
N LYS A 173 -9.60 -13.77 29.11
CA LYS A 173 -10.12 -12.41 28.92
C LYS A 173 -9.35 -11.60 27.86
N VAL A 174 -8.12 -12.01 27.52
CA VAL A 174 -7.29 -11.34 26.51
C VAL A 174 -7.49 -12.07 25.19
N LYS A 175 -8.39 -11.53 24.36
CA LYS A 175 -8.68 -12.06 23.03
C LYS A 175 -8.57 -10.94 22.01
N LEU A 176 -8.15 -11.28 20.80
CA LEU A 176 -8.29 -10.38 19.67
C LEU A 176 -9.73 -10.45 19.17
N GLU A 177 -10.51 -9.40 19.43
CA GLU A 177 -11.84 -9.25 18.82
C GLU A 177 -11.68 -9.02 17.31
N LYS A 178 -12.45 -9.77 16.50
CA LYS A 178 -12.51 -9.74 15.03
C LYS A 178 -11.25 -9.16 14.36
N ILE A 179 -10.19 -9.96 14.30
CA ILE A 179 -9.03 -9.59 13.48
C ILE A 179 -9.49 -9.59 12.01
N LYS A 180 -9.47 -8.43 11.37
CA LYS A 180 -9.39 -8.35 9.91
C LYS A 180 -7.94 -8.71 9.55
N LEU A 181 -7.64 -10.00 9.53
CA LEU A 181 -6.31 -10.46 9.11
C LEU A 181 -6.10 -10.00 7.67
N GLU A 182 -4.98 -9.32 7.38
CA GLU A 182 -4.46 -9.33 6.02
C GLU A 182 -4.13 -10.79 5.74
N LEU A 183 -4.69 -11.35 4.68
CA LEU A 183 -4.30 -12.67 4.23
C LEU A 183 -2.88 -12.50 3.67
N VAL A 184 -1.86 -12.89 4.44
CA VAL A 184 -0.42 -12.86 4.11
C VAL A 184 0.25 -14.14 4.60
#